data_AF-A0A093NSE4-F1
#
_entry.id   AF-A0A093NSE4-F1
#
_cell.length_a   1.000
_cell.length_b   1.000
_cell.length_c   1.000
_cell.angle_alpha   90.00
_cell.angle_beta   90.00
_cell.angle_gamma   90.00
#
_symmetry.space_group_name_H-M   'P 1'
#
loop_
_entity.id
_entity.type
_entity.pdbx_description
1 polymer ?
#
loop_
_entity_poly.entity_id
_entity_poly.type
_entity_poly.pdbx_seq_one_letter_code
_entity_poly.pdbx_strand_id
1 'polypeptide(L)'
;AKVLEKTFEEWMRYRDECLRRMASEPYPAGLFCNRTFDMYACWPDGSPGTAVNVSCPFYLPWFEKVKHGLVSRRCGADGQWVTVNGSQPWRDYSQCEEEME
;
A
#
# COMPACT_ATOMS: atom_id res chain seq x y z
N ALA A 1 -23.54 -9.49 2.67
CA ALA A 1 -23.95 -8.46 1.68
C ALA A 1 -23.53 -7.06 2.14
N LYS A 2 -24.17 -6.46 3.16
CA LYS A 2 -23.89 -5.08 3.59
C LYS A 2 -22.43 -4.76 3.94
N VAL A 3 -21.72 -5.68 4.61
CA VAL A 3 -20.29 -5.47 4.95
C VAL A 3 -19.44 -5.42 3.69
N LEU A 4 -19.64 -6.34 2.75
CA LEU A 4 -18.91 -6.39 1.49
C LEU A 4 -19.12 -5.12 0.65
N GLU A 5 -20.37 -4.65 0.53
CA GLU A 5 -20.71 -3.42 -0.19
C GLU A 5 -20.00 -2.21 0.43
N LYS A 6 -20.08 -2.04 1.75
CA LYS A 6 -19.40 -0.95 2.47
C LYS A 6 -17.88 -1.01 2.30
N THR A 7 -17.28 -2.20 2.41
CA THR A 7 -15.83 -2.39 2.21
C THR A 7 -15.42 -2.00 0.80
N PHE A 8 -16.22 -2.36 -0.21
CA PHE A 8 -15.95 -2.02 -1.60
C PHE A 8 -16.03 -0.51 -1.85
N GLU A 9 -17.04 0.18 -1.29
CA GLU A 9 -17.17 1.64 -1.37
C GLU A 9 -15.97 2.36 -0.72
N GLU A 10 -15.55 1.92 0.48
CA GLU A 10 -14.39 2.49 1.16
C GLU A 10 -13.07 2.18 0.43
N TRP A 11 -12.94 1.00 -0.19
CA TRP A 11 -11.79 0.66 -1.03
C TRP A 11 -11.71 1.56 -2.26
N MET A 12 -12.85 1.84 -2.91
CA MET A 12 -12.91 2.79 -4.01
C MET A 12 -12.48 4.19 -3.56
N ARG A 13 -12.94 4.65 -2.37
CA ARG A 13 -12.50 5.94 -1.80
C ARG A 13 -10.99 5.96 -1.57
N TYR A 14 -10.44 4.92 -0.94
CA TYR A 14 -9.00 4.79 -0.68
C TYR A 14 -8.19 4.84 -1.98
N ARG A 15 -8.62 4.10 -3.00
CA ARG A 15 -7.99 4.08 -4.32
C ARG A 15 -8.01 5.46 -4.97
N ASP A 16 -9.14 6.15 -4.97
CA ASP A 16 -9.25 7.48 -5.58
C ASP A 16 -8.40 8.52 -4.85
N GLU A 17 -8.38 8.48 -3.51
CA GLU A 17 -7.48 9.32 -2.71
C GLU A 17 -6.00 9.05 -3.05
N CYS A 18 -5.62 7.79 -3.20
CA CYS A 18 -4.26 7.41 -3.61
C CYS A 18 -3.91 7.95 -5.00
N LEU A 19 -4.75 7.71 -6.00
CA LEU A 19 -4.51 8.16 -7.38
C LEU A 19 -4.39 9.69 -7.47
N ARG A 20 -5.22 10.43 -6.72
CA ARG A 20 -5.15 11.90 -6.66
C ARG A 20 -3.83 12.37 -6.04
N ARG A 21 -3.40 11.79 -4.91
CA ARG A 21 -2.11 12.13 -4.29
C ARG A 21 -0.96 11.87 -5.26
N MET A 22 -0.94 10.69 -5.88
CA MET A 22 0.10 10.33 -6.84
C MET A 22 0.17 11.26 -8.05
N ALA A 23 -0.95 11.81 -8.51
CA ALA A 23 -0.97 12.78 -9.60
C ALA A 23 -0.49 14.18 -9.19
N SER A 24 -0.54 14.50 -7.88
CA SER A 24 -0.26 15.84 -7.36
C SER A 24 1.17 16.04 -6.84
N GLU A 25 1.82 15.00 -6.33
CA GLU A 25 3.16 15.17 -5.73
C GLU A 25 4.24 15.17 -6.83
N PRO A 26 5.29 15.99 -6.73
CA PRO A 26 6.41 15.94 -7.67
C PRO A 26 7.21 14.65 -7.50
N TYR A 27 7.84 14.17 -8.57
CA TYR A 27 8.78 13.05 -8.48
C TYR A 27 10.11 13.49 -7.86
N PRO A 28 10.77 12.63 -7.06
CA PRO A 28 12.12 12.90 -6.58
C PRO A 28 13.13 12.85 -7.74
N ALA A 29 14.27 13.51 -7.55
CA ALA A 29 15.37 13.41 -8.49
C ALA A 29 16.14 12.08 -8.32
N GLY A 30 16.66 11.54 -9.42
CA GLY A 30 17.50 10.35 -9.40
C GLY A 30 16.73 9.03 -9.53
N LEU A 31 17.30 7.96 -8.99
CA LEU A 31 16.72 6.63 -9.02
C LEU A 31 15.78 6.43 -7.83
N PHE A 32 14.59 5.91 -8.07
CA PHE A 32 13.57 5.62 -7.06
C PHE A 32 12.61 4.55 -7.58
N CYS A 33 11.90 3.89 -6.67
CA CYS A 33 10.75 3.08 -7.05
C CYS A 33 9.52 3.97 -7.17
N ASN A 34 8.85 3.95 -8.33
CA ASN A 34 7.67 4.79 -8.58
C ASN A 34 6.55 4.52 -7.58
N ARG A 35 5.94 5.58 -7.04
CA ARG A 35 4.67 5.49 -6.32
C ARG A 35 3.64 4.66 -7.08
N THR A 36 2.85 3.89 -6.36
CA THR A 36 1.90 2.95 -7.00
C THR A 36 0.79 2.54 -6.04
N PHE A 37 -0.34 2.13 -6.61
CA PHE A 37 -1.40 1.43 -5.90
C PHE A 37 -1.39 -0.04 -6.32
N ASP A 38 -1.07 -0.93 -5.39
CA ASP A 38 -0.91 -2.37 -5.66
C ASP A 38 -2.20 -3.17 -5.47
N MET A 39 -3.34 -2.50 -5.56
CA MET A 39 -4.69 -3.00 -5.24
C MET A 39 -4.96 -3.24 -3.74
N TYR A 40 -3.97 -3.01 -2.87
CA TYR A 40 -4.12 -3.11 -1.42
C TYR A 40 -3.74 -1.79 -0.72
N ALA A 41 -2.51 -1.32 -0.87
CA ALA A 41 -2.00 -0.12 -0.22
C ALA A 41 -1.51 0.92 -1.25
N CYS A 42 -1.56 2.19 -0.84
CA CYS A 42 -1.00 3.31 -1.57
C CYS A 42 0.46 3.49 -1.18
N TRP A 43 1.38 3.27 -2.12
CA TRP A 43 2.82 3.39 -1.89
C TRP A 43 3.35 4.72 -2.42
N PRO A 44 4.07 5.51 -1.62
CA PRO A 44 4.82 6.68 -2.12
C PRO A 44 6.06 6.22 -2.89
N ASP A 45 6.83 7.19 -3.41
CA ASP A 45 8.12 6.87 -4.03
C ASP A 45 9.08 6.26 -3.01
N GLY A 46 9.77 5.19 -3.40
CA GLY A 46 10.72 4.48 -2.55
C GLY A 46 12.17 4.84 -2.85
N SER A 47 12.97 5.02 -1.81
CA SER A 47 14.43 5.13 -1.97
C SER A 47 15.03 3.77 -2.34
N PRO A 48 15.95 3.70 -3.33
CA PRO A 48 16.56 2.43 -3.73
C PRO A 48 17.22 1.70 -2.57
N GLY A 49 16.96 0.40 -2.43
CA GLY A 49 17.53 -0.45 -1.39
C GLY A 49 16.87 -0.33 -0.01
N THR A 50 15.80 0.46 0.15
CA THR A 50 15.13 0.65 1.45
C THR A 50 13.77 -0.05 1.53
N ALA A 51 13.29 -0.21 2.76
CA ALA A 51 11.88 -0.49 3.01
C ALA A 51 11.07 0.82 2.99
N VAL A 52 9.81 0.72 2.58
CA VAL A 52 8.81 1.77 2.60
C VAL A 52 7.62 1.24 3.40
N ASN A 53 7.19 2.01 4.40
CA ASN A 53 6.11 1.62 5.31
C ASN A 53 4.95 2.61 5.17
N VAL A 54 3.73 2.09 5.17
CA VAL A 54 2.49 2.89 5.16
C VAL A 54 1.51 2.33 6.17
N SER A 55 0.61 3.16 6.69
CA SER A 55 -0.43 2.70 7.62
C SER A 55 -1.34 1.66 7.00
N CYS A 56 -1.90 0.77 7.83
CA CYS A 56 -2.93 -0.17 7.38
C CYS A 56 -4.07 0.57 6.63
N PRO A 57 -4.58 0.04 5.50
CA PRO A 57 -5.61 0.73 4.74
C PRO A 57 -6.92 0.87 5.53
N PHE A 58 -7.49 2.08 5.52
CA PHE A 58 -8.70 2.38 6.30
C PHE A 58 -9.96 1.65 5.82
N TYR A 59 -9.95 1.11 4.60
CA TYR A 59 -11.09 0.37 4.05
C TYR A 59 -11.27 -1.01 4.69
N LEU A 60 -10.29 -1.50 5.46
CA LEU A 60 -10.38 -2.79 6.13
C LEU A 60 -11.55 -2.80 7.13
N PRO A 61 -12.42 -3.84 7.12
CA PRO A 61 -13.55 -3.93 8.05
C PRO A 61 -13.15 -3.85 9.53
N TRP A 62 -11.94 -4.34 9.85
CA TRP A 62 -11.34 -4.36 11.19
C TRP A 62 -10.31 -3.24 11.40
N PHE A 63 -10.32 -2.18 10.58
CA PHE A 63 -9.31 -1.11 10.62
C PHE A 63 -9.05 -0.56 12.03
N GLU A 64 -10.09 -0.37 12.85
CA GLU A 64 -9.90 0.14 14.22
C GLU A 64 -8.98 -0.72 15.10
N LYS A 65 -8.94 -2.04 14.85
CA LYS A 65 -8.03 -2.96 15.57
C LYS A 65 -6.58 -2.80 15.09
N VAL A 66 -6.38 -2.49 13.81
CA VAL A 66 -5.06 -2.46 13.15
C VAL A 66 -4.59 -1.06 12.77
N LYS A 67 -5.28 0.01 13.21
CA LYS A 67 -5.01 1.40 12.77
C LYS A 67 -3.61 1.91 13.06
N HIS A 68 -2.92 1.30 14.02
CA HIS A 68 -1.53 1.61 14.37
C HIS A 68 -0.50 0.69 13.70
N GLY A 69 -0.98 -0.32 12.96
CA GLY A 69 -0.15 -1.24 12.19
C GLY A 69 0.36 -0.62 10.89
N LEU A 70 1.40 -1.24 10.36
CA LEU A 70 2.05 -0.84 9.13
C LEU A 70 2.08 -1.98 8.11
N VAL A 71 1.92 -1.62 6.84
CA VAL A 71 2.23 -2.46 5.69
C VAL A 71 3.58 -2.01 5.15
N SER A 72 4.47 -2.96 4.85
CA SER A 72 5.81 -2.68 4.35
C SER A 72 6.02 -3.24 2.94
N ARG A 73 6.74 -2.49 2.10
CA ARG A 73 7.20 -2.93 0.78
C ARG A 73 8.68 -2.57 0.62
N ARG A 74 9.41 -3.30 -0.22
CA ARG A 74 10.85 -3.07 -0.43
C ARG A 74 11.12 -2.51 -1.83
N CYS A 75 11.86 -1.42 -1.88
CA CYS A 75 12.41 -0.88 -3.11
C CYS A 75 13.78 -1.52 -3.37
N GLY A 76 13.95 -2.12 -4.55
CA GLY A 76 15.21 -2.71 -5.00
C GLY A 76 16.28 -1.64 -5.23
N ALA A 77 17.54 -2.05 -5.20
CA ALA A 77 18.66 -1.14 -5.49
C ALA A 77 18.68 -0.66 -6.95
N ASP A 78 17.97 -1.36 -7.83
CA ASP A 78 17.74 -1.06 -9.24
C ASP A 78 16.56 -0.09 -9.47
N GLY A 79 15.92 0.40 -8.41
CA GLY A 79 14.74 1.26 -8.51
C GLY A 79 13.46 0.51 -8.92
N GLN A 80 13.45 -0.83 -8.86
CA GLN A 80 12.26 -1.63 -9.08
C GLN A 80 11.69 -2.12 -7.75
N TRP A 81 10.36 -2.14 -7.63
CA TRP A 81 9.73 -2.75 -6.47
C TRP A 81 9.98 -4.26 -6.45
N VAL A 82 10.24 -4.81 -5.25
CA VAL A 82 10.36 -6.26 -5.08
C VAL A 82 9.03 -6.96 -5.39
N THR A 83 9.12 -8.04 -6.16
CA THR A 83 7.99 -8.90 -6.54
C THR A 83 8.20 -10.35 -6.13
N VAL A 84 7.12 -11.05 -5.83
CA VAL A 84 7.06 -12.51 -5.71
C VAL A 84 6.78 -13.12 -7.08
N ASN A 85 7.51 -14.18 -7.44
CA ASN A 85 7.35 -14.91 -8.71
C ASN A 85 7.42 -14.01 -9.97
N GLY A 86 8.12 -12.88 -9.88
CA GLY A 86 8.37 -11.95 -10.99
C GLY A 86 7.22 -11.03 -11.39
N SER A 87 6.05 -11.12 -10.76
CA SER A 87 4.89 -10.28 -11.15
C SER A 87 4.03 -9.80 -9.98
N GLN A 88 3.90 -10.59 -8.92
CA GLN A 88 3.06 -10.22 -7.79
C GLN A 88 3.81 -9.23 -6.89
N PRO A 89 3.24 -8.08 -6.52
CA PRO A 89 3.85 -7.18 -5.55
C PRO A 89 4.16 -7.91 -4.24
N TRP A 90 5.42 -7.89 -3.79
CA TRP A 90 5.75 -8.34 -2.44
C TRP A 90 5.34 -7.26 -1.44
N ARG A 91 4.72 -7.66 -0.32
CA ARG A 91 4.40 -6.79 0.80
C ARG A 91 4.35 -7.61 2.08
N ASP A 92 4.75 -7.02 3.19
CA ASP A 92 4.50 -7.52 4.54
C ASP A 92 3.30 -6.75 5.10
N TYR A 93 2.16 -7.43 5.25
CA TYR A 93 0.92 -6.88 5.78
C TYR A 93 0.49 -7.56 7.09
N SER A 94 1.42 -8.28 7.75
CA SER A 94 1.15 -9.05 8.97
C SER A 94 0.49 -8.23 10.09
N GLN A 95 0.85 -6.94 10.23
CA GLN A 95 0.25 -6.04 11.22
C GLN A 95 -1.17 -5.56 10.87
N CYS A 96 -1.68 -5.90 9.69
CA CYS A 96 -2.99 -5.50 9.18
C CYS A 96 -3.93 -6.69 8.96
N GLU A 97 -3.50 -7.90 9.31
CA GLU A 97 -4.33 -9.10 9.26
C GLU A 97 -5.44 -9.04 10.30
N GLU A 98 -6.58 -9.65 9.97
CA GLU A 98 -7.65 -9.83 10.95
C GLU A 98 -7.19 -10.89 11.95
N GLU A 99 -7.15 -10.55 13.24
CA GLU A 99 -6.98 -11.56 14.29
C GLU A 99 -8.18 -12.52 14.23
N MET A 100 -7.95 -13.73 13.74
CA MET A 100 -8.93 -14.82 13.80
C MET A 100 -8.91 -15.38 15.23
N GLU A 101 -9.96 -15.11 16.00
CA GLU A 101 -10.25 -15.84 17.25
C GLU A 101 -10.72 -17.27 16.96
#